data_AF-A0A2A3L4Y1-F1
#
_entry.id   AF-A0A2A3L4Y1-F1
#
_cell.length_a   1.000
_cell.length_b   1.000
_cell.length_c   1.000
_cell.angle_alpha   90.00
_cell.angle_beta   90.00
_cell.angle_gamma   90.00
#
_symmetry.space_group_name_H-M   'P 1'
#
loop_
_entity.id
_entity.type
_entity.pdbx_description
1 polymer ?
#
loop_
_entity_poly.entity_id
_entity_poly.type
_entity_poly.pdbx_seq_one_letter_code
_entity_poly.pdbx_strand_id
1 'polypeptide(L)'
;MGEMRLSTTDQGAAYKLCDELRDNDISAEVHRKRSWPCGDCGCTVVSHGGYDTDCDGCGARYNAFGQRLRDDSRANPSNYDDEISDMDGYEMQHAYDN
;
A
#
# COMPACT_ATOMS: atom_id res chain seq x y z
N MET A 1 -24.10 2.75 20.03
CA MET A 1 -23.21 3.70 19.33
C MET A 1 -23.10 3.24 17.90
N GLY A 2 -23.46 4.09 16.93
CA GLY A 2 -23.39 3.76 15.51
C GLY A 2 -22.11 4.33 14.90
N GLU A 3 -21.38 3.53 14.14
CA GLU A 3 -20.27 3.98 13.30
C GLU A 3 -20.85 4.49 11.98
N MET A 4 -20.50 5.71 11.56
CA MET A 4 -20.85 6.24 10.25
C MET A 4 -19.61 6.24 9.35
N ARG A 5 -19.74 5.70 8.14
CA ARG A 5 -18.69 5.73 7.12
C ARG A 5 -19.09 6.64 5.98
N LEU A 6 -18.20 7.58 5.66
CA LEU A 6 -18.30 8.48 4.52
C LEU A 6 -17.12 8.22 3.58
N SER A 7 -17.35 8.30 2.28
CA SER A 7 -16.30 8.16 1.26
C SER A 7 -16.29 9.38 0.35
N THR A 8 -15.08 9.83 -0.01
CA THR A 8 -14.86 10.93 -0.96
C THR A 8 -13.55 10.71 -1.69
N THR A 9 -13.46 11.24 -2.91
CA THR A 9 -12.21 11.30 -3.67
C THR A 9 -11.42 12.58 -3.38
N ASP A 10 -12.04 13.56 -2.72
CA ASP A 10 -11.38 14.81 -2.30
C ASP A 10 -10.72 14.61 -0.93
N GLN A 11 -9.41 14.44 -0.95
CA GLN A 11 -8.60 14.28 0.25
C GLN A 11 -8.69 15.52 1.17
N GLY A 12 -8.71 16.73 0.62
CA GLY A 12 -8.78 17.96 1.40
C GLY A 12 -10.10 18.10 2.15
N ALA A 13 -11.20 17.77 1.47
CA ALA A 13 -12.53 17.75 2.08
C ALA A 13 -12.63 16.71 3.22
N ALA A 14 -12.01 15.53 3.06
CA ALA A 14 -12.00 14.51 4.11
C ALA A 14 -11.28 14.97 5.39
N TYR A 15 -10.12 15.61 5.24
CA TYR A 15 -9.38 16.15 6.39
C TYR A 15 -10.14 17.28 7.07
N LYS A 16 -10.68 18.22 6.28
CA LYS A 16 -11.48 19.34 6.81
C LYS A 16 -12.68 18.84 7.63
N LEU A 17 -13.41 17.84 7.13
CA LEU A 17 -14.53 17.25 7.86
C LEU A 17 -14.08 16.58 9.16
N CYS A 18 -12.95 15.87 9.17
CA CYS A 18 -12.44 15.26 10.40
C CYS A 18 -12.04 16.31 11.44
N ASP A 19 -11.46 17.43 11.01
CA ASP A 19 -11.12 18.54 11.91
C ASP A 19 -12.41 19.17 12.49
N GLU A 20 -13.41 19.44 11.64
CA GLU A 20 -14.73 19.95 12.09
C GLU A 20 -15.42 19.01 13.07
N LEU A 21 -15.34 17.69 12.86
CA LEU A 21 -15.90 16.69 13.77
C LEU A 21 -15.15 16.66 15.12
N ARG A 22 -13.82 16.74 15.10
CA ARG A 22 -13.00 16.80 16.32
C ARG A 22 -13.27 18.05 17.15
N ASP A 23 -13.49 19.19 16.50
CA ASP A 23 -13.90 20.44 17.18
C ASP A 23 -15.25 20.30 17.89
N ASN A 24 -16.09 19.35 17.47
CA ASN A 24 -17.38 19.02 18.08
C ASN A 24 -17.33 17.79 19.00
N ASP A 25 -16.13 17.37 19.46
CA ASP A 25 -15.91 16.20 20.33
C ASP A 25 -16.40 14.88 19.70
N ILE A 26 -16.35 14.77 18.37
CA ILE A 26 -16.66 13.56 17.63
C ILE A 26 -15.35 12.95 17.12
N SER A 27 -15.08 11.70 17.51
CA SER A 27 -13.93 10.95 17.01
C SER A 27 -14.09 10.63 15.51
N ALA A 28 -13.10 11.01 14.72
CA ALA A 28 -13.07 10.80 13.27
C ALA A 28 -11.64 10.53 12.77
N GLU A 29 -11.54 9.62 11.80
CA GLU A 29 -10.29 9.22 11.15
C GLU A 29 -10.43 9.18 9.63
N VAL A 30 -9.35 9.55 8.92
CA VAL A 30 -9.28 9.46 7.46
C VAL A 30 -8.54 8.18 7.07
N HIS A 31 -9.23 7.27 6.38
CA HIS A 31 -8.61 6.11 5.76
C HIS A 31 -8.45 6.32 4.26
N ARG A 32 -7.20 6.29 3.78
CA ARG A 32 -6.90 6.38 2.34
C ARG A 32 -6.99 5.00 1.70
N LYS A 33 -7.78 4.91 0.63
CA LYS A 33 -7.93 3.72 -0.19
C LYS A 33 -7.53 4.03 -1.63
N ARG A 34 -6.75 3.15 -2.24
CA ARG A 34 -6.48 3.15 -3.68
C ARG A 34 -6.80 1.78 -4.25
N SER A 35 -7.21 1.74 -5.51
CA SER A 35 -7.48 0.49 -6.20
C SER A 35 -7.10 0.56 -7.66
N TRP A 36 -6.62 -0.54 -8.20
CA TRP A 36 -6.22 -0.70 -9.60
C TRP A 36 -6.45 -2.15 -10.05
N PRO A 37 -6.58 -2.41 -11.36
CA PRO A 37 -6.61 -3.79 -11.87
C PRO A 37 -5.21 -4.42 -11.75
N CYS A 38 -5.16 -5.68 -11.32
CA CYS A 38 -3.95 -6.49 -11.36
C CYS A 38 -3.54 -6.72 -12.82
N GLY A 39 -2.25 -6.50 -13.12
CA GLY A 39 -1.67 -6.74 -14.45
C GLY A 39 -1.60 -8.22 -14.84
N ASP A 40 -1.58 -9.12 -13.85
CA ASP A 40 -1.38 -10.56 -14.09
C ASP A 40 -2.72 -11.31 -14.22
N CYS A 41 -3.68 -11.06 -13.31
CA CYS A 41 -4.96 -11.77 -13.30
C CYS A 41 -6.21 -10.88 -13.52
N GLY A 42 -6.06 -9.56 -13.60
CA GLY A 42 -7.17 -8.62 -13.82
C GLY A 42 -8.05 -8.33 -12.60
N CYS A 43 -7.91 -9.05 -11.48
CA CYS A 43 -8.65 -8.77 -10.24
C CYS A 43 -8.32 -7.38 -9.69
N THR A 44 -9.27 -6.75 -9.01
CA THR A 44 -9.03 -5.46 -8.35
C THR A 44 -8.12 -5.63 -7.14
N VAL A 45 -6.98 -4.95 -7.15
CA VAL A 45 -6.10 -4.79 -6.00
C VAL A 45 -6.54 -3.56 -5.22
N VAL A 46 -6.50 -3.63 -3.89
CA VAL A 46 -6.94 -2.56 -2.99
C VAL A 46 -5.86 -2.28 -1.95
N SER A 47 -5.19 -1.12 -2.03
CA SER A 47 -4.25 -0.67 -1.01
C SER A 47 -4.91 0.25 0.01
N HIS A 48 -4.58 0.00 1.28
CA HIS A 48 -5.00 0.79 2.42
C HIS A 48 -3.77 1.46 3.05
N GLY A 49 -3.68 2.79 3.01
CA GLY A 49 -2.72 3.51 3.85
C GLY A 49 -1.26 3.58 3.37
N GLY A 50 -0.95 3.24 2.12
CA GLY A 50 0.36 3.56 1.56
C GLY A 50 1.42 2.46 1.70
N TYR A 51 1.01 1.24 1.99
CA TYR A 51 1.88 0.07 2.04
C TYR A 51 1.82 -0.75 0.75
N ASP A 52 2.80 -1.63 0.59
CA ASP A 52 2.72 -2.70 -0.40
C ASP A 52 1.50 -3.59 -0.16
N THR A 53 0.97 -4.16 -1.22
CA THR A 53 -0.25 -4.97 -1.18
C THR A 53 -0.17 -6.09 -2.20
N ASP A 54 -0.64 -7.26 -1.80
CA ASP A 54 -0.74 -8.43 -2.66
C ASP A 54 -2.10 -8.46 -3.37
N CYS A 55 -2.13 -8.95 -4.60
CA CYS A 55 -3.35 -9.26 -5.30
C CYS A 55 -3.96 -10.54 -4.72
N ASP A 56 -5.17 -10.45 -4.15
CA ASP A 56 -5.90 -11.60 -3.61
C ASP A 56 -6.19 -12.70 -4.65
N GLY A 57 -6.16 -12.35 -5.95
CA GLY A 57 -6.44 -13.30 -7.03
C GLY A 57 -5.24 -14.17 -7.44
N CYS A 58 -4.02 -13.62 -7.46
CA CYS A 58 -2.83 -14.34 -7.98
C CYS A 58 -1.57 -14.21 -7.12
N GLY A 59 -1.61 -13.44 -6.02
CA GLY A 59 -0.45 -13.20 -5.16
C GLY A 59 0.55 -12.17 -5.68
N ALA A 60 0.31 -11.59 -6.87
CA ALA A 60 1.13 -10.53 -7.44
C ALA A 60 1.24 -9.35 -6.46
N ARG A 61 2.47 -8.91 -6.15
CA ARG A 61 2.71 -7.84 -5.18
C ARG A 61 2.91 -6.50 -5.86
N TYR A 62 2.32 -5.47 -5.28
CA TYR A 62 2.36 -4.11 -5.78
C TYR A 62 2.79 -3.15 -4.68
N ASN A 63 3.47 -2.07 -5.04
CA ASN A 63 3.67 -0.97 -4.11
C ASN A 63 2.39 -0.17 -3.89
N ALA A 64 2.44 0.75 -2.94
CA ALA A 64 1.34 1.66 -2.58
C ALA A 64 0.78 2.54 -3.72
N PHE A 65 1.54 2.67 -4.81
CA PHE A 65 1.18 3.46 -5.99
C PHE A 65 0.70 2.59 -7.15
N GLY A 66 0.57 1.27 -6.94
CA GLY A 66 0.07 0.33 -7.93
C GLY A 66 1.10 -0.14 -8.95
N GLN A 67 2.39 0.06 -8.68
CA GLN A 67 3.46 -0.48 -9.53
C GLN A 67 3.75 -1.92 -9.14
N ARG A 68 3.84 -2.83 -10.12
CA ARG A 68 4.16 -4.24 -9.91
C ARG A 68 5.57 -4.37 -9.36
N LEU A 69 5.71 -5.05 -8.22
CA LEU A 69 6.99 -5.47 -7.68
C LEU A 69 7.41 -6.81 -8.32
N ARG A 70 8.72 -7.06 -8.31
CA ARG A 70 9.27 -8.39 -8.68
C ARG A 70 8.73 -9.46 -7.73
N ASP A 71 8.55 -10.68 -8.21
CA ASP A 71 7.99 -11.77 -7.40
C ASP A 71 8.87 -12.16 -6.22
N ASP A 72 10.18 -12.01 -6.40
CA ASP A 72 11.21 -12.32 -5.44
C ASP A 72 11.60 -11.10 -4.58
N SER A 73 10.87 -9.98 -4.68
CA SER A 73 11.21 -8.74 -3.98
C SER A 73 11.24 -8.89 -2.47
N ARG A 74 10.52 -9.87 -1.91
CA ARG A 74 10.50 -10.23 -0.48
C ARG A 74 11.82 -10.81 0.00
N ALA A 75 12.55 -11.49 -0.88
CA ALA A 75 13.82 -12.13 -0.54
C ALA A 75 15.01 -11.16 -0.56
N ASN A 76 14.80 -9.92 -1.02
CA ASN A 76 15.86 -8.91 -1.02
C ASN A 76 16.39 -8.67 0.41
N PRO A 77 17.68 -8.91 0.69
CA PRO A 77 18.28 -8.69 2.00
C PRO A 77 18.07 -7.28 2.55
N SER A 78 17.95 -6.26 1.69
CA SER A 78 17.68 -4.87 2.12
C SER A 78 16.36 -4.70 2.87
N ASN A 79 15.42 -5.65 2.75
CA ASN A 79 14.18 -5.63 3.53
C ASN A 79 14.39 -5.94 5.03
N TYR A 80 15.54 -6.51 5.39
CA TYR A 80 15.82 -7.05 6.72
C TYR A 80 17.11 -6.49 7.34
N ASP A 81 17.92 -5.80 6.55
CA ASP A 81 19.17 -5.19 6.97
C ASP A 81 19.27 -3.75 6.42
N ASP A 82 19.12 -2.78 7.31
CA ASP A 82 19.14 -1.35 6.99
C ASP A 82 20.53 -0.87 6.53
N GLU A 83 21.60 -1.68 6.69
CA GLU A 83 22.93 -1.38 6.15
C GLU A 83 23.08 -1.78 4.67
N ILE A 84 22.12 -2.54 4.12
CA ILE A 84 22.13 -3.00 2.74
C ILE A 84 21.19 -2.14 1.90
N SER A 85 21.72 -1.50 0.84
CA SER A 85 20.86 -0.76 -0.09
C SER A 85 19.99 -1.69 -0.94
N ASP A 86 18.88 -1.18 -1.46
CA ASP A 86 17.99 -1.96 -2.35
C ASP A 86 18.72 -2.55 -3.57
N MET A 87 19.73 -1.84 -4.08
CA MET A 87 20.53 -2.27 -5.21
C MET A 87 21.52 -3.36 -4.80
N ASP A 88 22.26 -3.17 -3.71
CA ASP A 88 23.22 -4.16 -3.21
C ASP A 88 22.51 -5.47 -2.84
N GLY A 89 21.36 -5.40 -2.18
CA GLY A 89 20.59 -6.57 -1.82
C GLY A 89 20.04 -7.32 -3.06
N TYR A 90 19.65 -6.60 -4.12
CA TYR A 90 19.30 -7.22 -5.40
C TYR A 90 20.50 -7.96 -6.02
N GLU A 91 21.68 -7.33 -6.05
CA GLU A 91 22.89 -7.96 -6.56
C GLU A 91 23.29 -9.20 -5.76
N MET A 92 23.18 -9.15 -4.42
CA MET A 92 23.42 -10.31 -3.54
C MET A 92 22.45 -11.46 -3.82
N GLN A 93 21.17 -11.14 -4.01
CA GLN A 93 20.12 -12.12 -4.27
C GLN A 93 20.36 -12.88 -5.59
N HIS A 94 20.86 -12.20 -6.62
CA HIS A 94 21.11 -12.77 -7.95
C HIS A 94 22.57 -13.14 -8.22
N ALA A 95 23.45 -13.11 -7.21
CA ALA A 95 24.88 -13.32 -7.38
C ALA A 95 25.25 -14.71 -7.95
N TYR A 96 24.33 -15.69 -7.89
CA TYR A 96 24.55 -17.08 -8.30
C TYR A 96 23.54 -17.60 -9.34
N ASP A 97 22.77 -16.70 -9.96
CA ASP A 97 21.82 -17.07 -11.02
C ASP A 97 22.57 -17.23 -12.36
N ASN A 98 23.18 -18.42 -12.57
CA ASN A 98 23.84 -18.83 -13.81
C ASN A 98 23.15 -20.05 -14.42
#